data_AF-A0A7L4NK61-F1
#
_entry.id   AF-A0A7L4NK61-F1
#
_cell.length_a   1.000
_cell.length_b   1.000
_cell.length_c   1.000
_cell.angle_alpha   90.00
_cell.angle_beta   90.00
_cell.angle_gamma   90.00
#
_symmetry.space_group_name_H-M   'P 1'
#
loop_
_entity.id
_entity.type
_entity.pdbx_description
1 polymer ?
#
loop_
_entity_poly.entity_id
_entity_poly.type
_entity_poly.pdbx_seq_one_letter_code
_entity_poly.pdbx_strand_id
1 'polypeptide(L)'
;DHHVNYGPGSGLQDRVAFVQNDPSQYDASIRLADLQVSDTGTYQCRVKKNTVAVHEVIVTVQEKPAVPQCWIEGELIWGSSIILRCFSR
;
A
#
# COMPACT_ATOMS: atom_id res chain seq x y z
N ASP A 1 -11.98 -16.60 -19.34
CA ASP A 1 -12.34 -15.31 -18.74
C ASP A 1 -11.11 -14.83 -17.98
N HIS A 2 -10.49 -13.75 -18.44
CA HIS A 2 -9.22 -13.22 -17.90
C HIS A 2 -9.46 -12.08 -16.91
N HIS A 3 -10.70 -11.90 -16.44
CA HIS A 3 -11.04 -10.87 -15.48
C HIS A 3 -10.63 -11.25 -14.05
N VAL A 4 -10.11 -10.25 -13.33
CA VAL A 4 -9.87 -10.35 -11.90
C VAL A 4 -11.19 -10.06 -11.19
N ASN A 5 -11.62 -10.99 -10.33
CA ASN A 5 -12.81 -10.82 -9.51
C ASN A 5 -12.40 -10.30 -8.12
N TYR A 6 -13.14 -9.33 -7.61
CA TYR A 6 -12.95 -8.76 -6.29
C TYR A 6 -14.26 -8.71 -5.51
N GLY A 7 -14.17 -8.77 -4.19
CA GLY A 7 -15.35 -8.73 -3.31
C GLY A 7 -16.08 -7.37 -3.39
N PRO A 8 -17.40 -7.35 -3.16
CA PRO A 8 -18.14 -6.10 -3.06
C PRO A 8 -17.57 -5.25 -1.91
N GLY A 9 -17.37 -3.95 -2.17
CA GLY A 9 -16.82 -3.01 -1.17
C GLY A 9 -15.31 -3.11 -0.92
N SER A 10 -14.58 -3.92 -1.69
CA SER A 10 -13.11 -4.04 -1.56
C SER A 10 -12.32 -2.78 -1.94
N GLY A 11 -12.92 -1.85 -2.70
CA GLY A 11 -12.21 -0.68 -3.22
C GLY A 11 -11.17 -1.00 -4.31
N LEU A 12 -11.12 -2.25 -4.76
CA LEU A 12 -10.17 -2.75 -5.77
C LEU A 12 -10.69 -2.62 -7.21
N GLN A 13 -11.93 -2.14 -7.36
CA GLN A 13 -12.56 -1.86 -8.65
C GLN A 13 -11.61 -1.06 -9.55
N ASP A 14 -11.41 -1.51 -10.79
CA ASP A 14 -10.58 -0.86 -11.82
C ASP A 14 -9.10 -0.66 -11.50
N ARG A 15 -8.64 -1.12 -10.34
CA ARG A 15 -7.26 -0.95 -9.85
C ARG A 15 -6.43 -2.23 -9.92
N VAL A 16 -7.06 -3.38 -10.15
CA VAL A 16 -6.39 -4.68 -10.22
C VAL A 16 -6.44 -5.25 -11.63
N ALA A 17 -5.30 -5.71 -12.13
CA ALA A 17 -5.18 -6.45 -13.37
C ALA A 17 -4.12 -7.54 -13.26
N PHE A 18 -4.23 -8.62 -14.04
CA PHE A 18 -3.12 -9.55 -14.19
C PHE A 18 -1.92 -8.87 -14.87
N VAL A 19 -0.71 -9.24 -14.47
CA VAL A 19 0.53 -8.80 -15.13
C VAL A 19 0.65 -9.46 -16.50
N GLN A 20 0.33 -10.75 -16.59
CA GLN A 20 0.15 -11.45 -17.86
C GLN A 20 -1.28 -11.37 -18.35
N ASN A 21 -1.46 -11.14 -19.65
CA ASN A 21 -2.78 -11.15 -20.29
C ASN A 21 -3.48 -12.51 -20.14
N ASP A 22 -2.69 -13.59 -20.15
CA ASP A 22 -3.15 -14.96 -19.94
C ASP A 22 -2.43 -15.58 -18.74
N PRO A 23 -3.06 -15.60 -17.54
CA PRO A 23 -2.48 -16.22 -16.35
C PRO A 23 -2.34 -17.75 -16.45
N SER A 24 -2.88 -18.39 -17.50
CA SER A 24 -2.64 -19.81 -17.75
C SER A 24 -1.22 -20.10 -18.22
N GLN A 25 -0.47 -19.08 -18.64
CA GLN A 25 0.97 -19.13 -18.95
C GLN A 25 1.85 -19.18 -17.69
N TYR A 26 1.34 -19.78 -16.61
CA TYR A 26 2.04 -20.02 -15.35
C TYR A 26 2.42 -18.77 -14.55
N ASP A 27 1.87 -17.61 -14.91
CA ASP A 27 2.07 -16.34 -14.19
C ASP A 27 0.72 -15.74 -13.78
N ALA A 28 0.34 -15.99 -12.52
CA ALA A 28 -0.88 -15.43 -11.93
C ALA A 28 -0.63 -14.13 -11.16
N SER A 29 0.50 -13.45 -11.42
CA SER A 29 0.84 -12.19 -10.75
C SER A 29 -0.18 -11.11 -11.11
N ILE A 30 -0.51 -10.27 -10.13
CA ILE A 30 -1.39 -9.11 -10.32
C ILE A 30 -0.63 -7.81 -10.09
N ARG A 31 -1.09 -6.76 -10.75
CA ARG A 31 -0.74 -5.37 -10.46
C ARG A 31 -1.93 -4.70 -9.79
N LEU A 32 -1.70 -4.14 -8.61
CA LEU A 32 -2.61 -3.23 -7.92
C LEU A 32 -2.10 -1.79 -8.10
N ALA A 33 -2.87 -0.97 -8.80
CA ALA A 33 -2.54 0.42 -9.10
C ALA A 33 -3.15 1.38 -8.06
N ASP A 34 -2.58 2.59 -7.98
CA ASP A 34 -3.08 3.68 -7.12
C ASP A 34 -3.25 3.25 -5.66
N LEU A 35 -2.21 2.65 -5.06
CA LEU A 35 -2.24 2.08 -3.71
C LEU A 35 -2.74 3.09 -2.66
N GLN A 36 -3.68 2.64 -1.83
CA GLN A 36 -4.27 3.37 -0.71
C GLN A 36 -3.88 2.69 0.60
N VAL A 37 -3.80 3.43 1.71
CA VAL A 37 -3.46 2.83 3.03
C VAL A 37 -4.42 1.70 3.41
N SER A 38 -5.70 1.83 3.03
CA SER A 38 -6.74 0.82 3.24
C SER A 38 -6.47 -0.51 2.53
N ASP A 39 -5.58 -0.55 1.54
CA ASP A 39 -5.18 -1.78 0.86
C ASP A 39 -4.16 -2.61 1.67
N THR A 40 -3.66 -2.07 2.79
CA THR A 40 -2.78 -2.82 3.69
C THR A 40 -3.50 -4.07 4.21
N GLY A 41 -2.90 -5.23 4.04
CA GLY A 41 -3.50 -6.49 4.45
C GLY A 41 -2.76 -7.73 3.96
N THR A 42 -3.36 -8.88 4.23
CA THR A 42 -2.87 -10.19 3.76
C THR A 42 -3.59 -10.56 2.48
N TYR A 43 -2.80 -10.71 1.41
CA TYR A 43 -3.26 -11.14 0.10
C TYR A 43 -2.97 -12.63 -0.06
N GLN A 44 -3.94 -13.37 -0.57
CA GLN A 44 -3.80 -14.80 -0.82
C GLN A 44 -3.95 -15.08 -2.31
N CYS A 45 -2.87 -15.56 -2.94
CA CYS A 45 -2.91 -16.12 -4.28
C CYS A 45 -3.27 -17.60 -4.19
N ARG A 46 -4.38 -18.00 -4.82
CA ARG A 46 -4.86 -19.38 -4.84
C ARG A 46 -4.99 -19.85 -6.29
N VAL A 47 -4.12 -20.75 -6.71
CA VAL A 47 -4.10 -21.32 -8.06
C VAL A 47 -4.62 -22.75 -8.01
N LYS A 48 -5.57 -23.08 -8.89
CA LYS A 48 -6.17 -24.42 -8.98
C LYS A 48 -6.04 -24.96 -10.40
N LYS A 49 -5.45 -26.16 -10.52
CA LYS A 49 -5.46 -26.97 -11.75
C LYS A 49 -5.95 -28.38 -11.42
N ASN A 50 -5.04 -29.29 -11.08
CA ASN A 50 -5.37 -30.62 -10.53
C ASN A 50 -5.31 -30.62 -8.99
N THR A 51 -4.37 -29.86 -8.45
CA THR A 51 -4.22 -29.57 -7.02
C THR A 51 -4.42 -28.06 -6.80
N VAL A 52 -4.50 -27.67 -5.53
CA VAL A 52 -4.55 -26.27 -5.12
C VAL A 52 -3.19 -25.91 -4.52
N ALA A 53 -2.59 -24.83 -5.04
CA ALA A 53 -1.46 -24.18 -4.43
C ALA A 53 -1.92 -22.83 -3.86
N VAL A 54 -1.41 -22.48 -2.68
CA VAL A 54 -1.73 -21.23 -1.98
C VAL A 54 -0.42 -20.53 -1.64
N HIS A 55 -0.37 -19.24 -1.89
CA HIS A 55 0.72 -18.37 -1.50
C HIS A 55 0.16 -17.11 -0.84
N GLU A 56 0.65 -16.78 0.35
CA GLU A 56 0.22 -15.59 1.10
C GLU A 56 1.31 -14.53 1.07
N VAL A 57 0.88 -13.29 0.89
CA VAL A 57 1.74 -12.11 0.81
C VAL A 57 1.15 -11.03 1.71
N ILE A 58 1.98 -10.45 2.58
CA ILE A 58 1.59 -9.29 3.40
C ILE A 58 1.99 -8.03 2.65
N VAL A 59 1.02 -7.15 2.40
CA VAL A 59 1.24 -5.86 1.74
C VAL A 59 1.02 -4.76 2.77
N THR A 60 2.01 -3.89 2.92
CA THR A 60 1.92 -2.68 3.76
C THR A 60 2.08 -1.46 2.88
N VAL A 61 1.04 -0.65 2.79
CA VAL A 61 1.07 0.60 2.03
C VAL A 61 1.54 1.72 2.96
N GLN A 62 2.59 2.42 2.54
CA GLN A 62 3.14 3.55 3.27
C GLN A 62 2.73 4.85 2.57
N GLU A 63 2.22 5.79 3.34
CA GLU A 63 2.08 7.16 2.89
C GLU A 63 3.39 7.91 3.08
N LYS A 64 3.63 8.91 2.23
CA LYS A 64 4.72 9.85 2.47
C LYS A 64 4.49 10.55 3.82
N PRO A 65 5.56 10.81 4.60
CA PRO A 65 5.42 11.62 5.81
C PRO A 65 4.71 12.93 5.49
N ALA A 66 3.79 13.34 6.35
CA ALA A 66 3.19 14.66 6.23
C ALA A 66 4.30 15.72 6.28
N VAL A 67 4.07 16.86 5.63
CA VAL A 67 4.98 18.00 5.78
C VAL A 67 4.99 18.37 7.27
N PRO A 68 6.14 18.30 7.95
CA PRO A 68 6.17 18.50 9.38
C PRO A 68 5.82 19.94 9.72
N GLN A 69 5.06 20.12 10.79
CA GLN A 69 4.90 21.44 11.40
C GLN A 69 6.12 21.70 12.28
N CYS A 70 6.87 22.74 11.95
CA CYS A 70 8.05 23.15 12.69
C CYS A 70 7.79 24.49 13.40
N TRP A 71 8.25 24.62 14.64
CA TRP A 71 8.17 25.87 15.39
C TRP A 71 9.31 25.99 16.41
N ILE A 72 9.48 27.20 16.94
CA ILE A 72 10.49 27.52 17.94
C ILE A 72 9.78 27.80 19.25
N GLU A 73 10.33 27.29 20.35
CA GLU A 73 9.95 27.67 21.70
C GLU A 73 11.10 28.42 22.36
N GLY A 74 10.79 29.55 23.00
CA GLY A 74 11.76 30.47 23.58
C GLY A 74 11.93 31.75 22.75
N GLU A 75 12.70 32.68 23.31
CA GLU A 75 12.90 34.02 22.73
C GLU A 75 14.19 34.06 21.90
N LEU A 76 14.11 34.57 20.66
CA LEU A 76 15.24 34.66 19.74
C LEU A 76 16.16 35.86 20.08
N ILE A 77 16.87 35.75 21.19
CA ILE A 77 17.83 36.75 21.68
C ILE A 77 19.22 36.14 21.77
N TRP A 78 20.24 36.94 21.53
CA TRP A 78 21.63 36.52 21.69
C TRP A 78 21.92 36.03 23.11
N GLY A 79 22.48 34.82 23.21
CA GLY A 79 22.84 34.19 24.48
C GLY A 79 21.69 33.44 25.16
N SER A 80 20.47 33.43 24.60
CA SER A 80 19.36 32.60 25.11
C SER A 80 19.42 31.17 24.58
N SER A 81 18.82 30.25 25.32
CA SER A 81 18.56 28.89 24.85
C SER A 81 17.16 28.81 24.25
N ILE A 82 17.04 28.20 23.07
CA ILE A 82 15.76 27.92 22.41
C ILE A 82 15.58 26.43 22.15
N ILE A 83 14.34 26.02 21.91
CA ILE A 83 13.99 24.65 21.54
C ILE A 83 13.39 24.67 20.13
N LEU A 84 13.96 23.88 19.22
CA LEU A 84 13.39 23.63 17.90
C LEU A 84 12.46 22.42 18.00
N ARG A 85 11.20 22.61 17.60
CA ARG A 85 10.19 21.54 17.59
C ARG A 85 9.72 21.23 16.18
N CYS A 86 9.38 19.96 16.00
CA CYS A 86 8.91 19.40 14.75
C CYS A 86 7.88 18.32 15.07
N PHE A 87 6.75 18.33 14.37
CA PHE A 87 5.72 17.31 14.48
C PHE A 87 5.24 16.88 13.08
N SER A 88 5.32 15.58 12.81
CA SER A 88 4.61 14.94 11.69
C SER A 88 3.58 14.00 12.27
N ARG A 89 2.35 14.09 11.77
CA ARG A 89 1.32 13.07 12.01
C ARG A 89 1.65 11.80 11.22
#